data_AF-A0A0C3MR68-F1
#
_entry.id   AF-A0A0C3MR68-F1
#
_cell.length_a   1.000
_cell.length_b   1.000
_cell.length_c   1.000
_cell.angle_alpha   90.00
_cell.angle_beta   90.00
_cell.angle_gamma   90.00
#
_symmetry.space_group_name_H-M   'P 1'
#
loop_
_entity.id
_entity.type
_entity.pdbx_description
1 polymer ?
#
loop_
_entity_poly.entity_id
_entity_poly.type
_entity_poly.pdbx_seq_one_letter_code
_entity_poly.pdbx_strand_id
1 'polypeptide(L)'
;MTDTLRSRLEIIDADCESAMRIELDKLYDNAYYDGTKFHIPSPQAVEAIWLKLIARKEQEFIQELASALKSRTAILSKNEASTVEGMIDEIFADDRYLERMQDFYREMTKKALIHESSFDMDTKRLELLDSTYRMGATNALRKARRNILAELEPYTQPGAPDDPGFLSQWRHYSNLSPLRSITTVVLLSLTSYLIAAIITSETFQGLLERFGWSAGTGL
;
A
#
# COMPACT_ATOMS: atom_id res chain seq x y z
N MET A 1 -7.22 20.09 15.44
CA MET A 1 -7.77 18.80 14.94
C MET A 1 -6.86 18.21 13.89
N THR A 2 -6.56 18.93 12.81
CA THR A 2 -5.44 18.59 11.90
C THR A 2 -4.14 18.39 12.67
N ASP A 3 -3.86 19.23 13.67
CA ASP A 3 -2.68 19.05 14.53
C ASP A 3 -2.76 17.79 15.42
N THR A 4 -3.97 17.38 15.81
CA THR A 4 -4.20 16.16 16.61
C THR A 4 -4.03 14.91 15.76
N LEU A 5 -4.59 14.91 14.53
CA LEU A 5 -4.39 13.84 13.56
C LEU A 5 -2.92 13.75 13.13
N ARG A 6 -2.28 14.90 12.87
CA ARG A 6 -0.85 14.98 12.57
C ARG A 6 -0.04 14.34 13.69
N SER A 7 -0.23 14.77 14.93
CA SER A 7 0.51 14.19 16.06
C SER A 7 0.30 12.68 16.17
N ARG A 8 -0.90 12.17 15.90
CA ARG A 8 -1.17 10.73 15.91
C ARG A 8 -0.46 9.98 14.78
N LEU A 9 -0.45 10.51 13.57
CA LEU A 9 0.26 9.92 12.44
C LEU A 9 1.79 9.96 12.64
N GLU A 10 2.32 11.02 13.26
CA GLU A 10 3.74 11.09 13.67
C GLU A 10 4.10 10.04 14.73
N ILE A 11 3.22 9.81 15.71
CA ILE A 11 3.40 8.76 16.72
C ILE A 11 3.42 7.38 16.04
N ILE A 12 2.48 7.12 15.13
CA ILE A 12 2.45 5.87 14.35
C ILE A 12 3.74 5.69 13.53
N ASP A 13 4.22 6.76 12.89
CA ASP A 13 5.49 6.75 12.14
C ASP A 13 6.66 6.35 13.05
N ALA A 14 6.78 7.00 14.21
CA ALA A 14 7.83 6.75 15.18
C ALA A 14 7.77 5.32 15.76
N ASP A 15 6.57 4.83 16.08
CA ASP A 15 6.37 3.48 16.61
C ASP A 15 6.72 2.41 15.56
N CYS A 16 6.34 2.63 14.31
CA CYS A 16 6.70 1.77 13.19
C CYS A 16 8.22 1.74 12.95
N GLU A 17 8.87 2.91 12.92
CA GLU A 17 10.33 3.01 12.77
C GLU A 17 11.07 2.38 13.96
N SER A 18 10.59 2.56 15.19
CA SER A 18 11.16 1.95 16.39
C SER A 18 11.10 0.42 16.34
N ALA A 19 9.94 -0.13 15.97
CA ALA A 19 9.77 -1.57 15.84
C ALA A 19 10.64 -2.17 14.73
N MET A 20 10.72 -1.48 13.58
CA MET A 20 11.63 -1.87 12.51
C MET A 20 13.08 -1.88 13.00
N ARG A 21 13.51 -0.85 13.74
CA ARG A 21 14.88 -0.75 14.23
C ARG A 21 15.26 -1.95 15.09
N ILE A 22 14.34 -2.41 15.95
CA ILE A 22 14.53 -3.64 16.75
C ILE A 22 14.71 -4.87 15.86
N GLU A 23 13.96 -5.01 14.76
CA GLU A 23 14.14 -6.11 13.81
C GLU A 23 15.48 -6.01 13.07
N LEU A 24 15.90 -4.80 12.71
CA LEU A 24 17.17 -4.54 12.03
C LEU A 24 18.37 -4.80 12.95
N ASP A 25 18.31 -4.38 14.21
CA ASP A 25 19.34 -4.61 15.22
C ASP A 25 19.56 -6.12 15.42
N LYS A 26 18.49 -6.92 15.40
CA LYS A 26 18.62 -8.39 15.43
C LYS A 26 19.37 -8.93 14.21
N LEU A 27 19.19 -8.35 13.01
CA LEU A 27 20.00 -8.76 11.86
C LEU A 27 21.46 -8.39 12.04
N TYR A 28 21.76 -7.20 12.58
CA TYR A 28 23.14 -6.81 12.91
C TYR A 28 23.79 -7.73 13.94
N ASP A 29 23.04 -8.15 14.97
CA ASP A 29 23.52 -9.04 16.03
C ASP A 29 23.72 -10.48 15.55
N ASN A 30 22.88 -10.92 14.61
CA ASN A 30 23.01 -12.24 13.99
C ASN A 30 24.15 -12.31 12.96
N ALA A 31 24.82 -11.20 12.64
CA ALA A 31 26.03 -11.24 11.83
C ALA A 31 27.21 -11.69 12.69
N TYR A 32 27.92 -12.74 12.26
CA TYR A 32 28.95 -13.38 13.07
C TYR A 32 30.17 -13.79 12.25
N TYR A 33 31.30 -13.90 12.92
CA TYR A 33 32.52 -14.49 12.39
C TYR A 33 32.66 -15.92 12.92
N ASP A 34 32.85 -16.90 12.02
CA ASP A 34 32.95 -18.32 12.41
C ASP A 34 34.41 -18.82 12.63
N GLY A 35 35.38 -17.90 12.59
CA GLY A 35 36.81 -18.24 12.62
C GLY A 35 37.45 -18.35 11.23
N THR A 36 36.64 -18.41 10.17
CA THR A 36 37.11 -18.47 8.78
C THR A 36 36.54 -17.35 7.93
N LYS A 37 35.27 -17.00 8.11
CA LYS A 37 34.56 -16.01 7.30
C LYS A 37 33.56 -15.22 8.13
N PHE A 38 33.40 -13.96 7.78
CA PHE A 38 32.33 -13.12 8.31
C PHE A 38 31.02 -13.35 7.53
N HIS A 39 29.97 -13.71 8.25
CA HIS A 39 28.64 -13.97 7.71
C HIS A 39 27.76 -12.74 7.86
N ILE A 40 27.43 -12.12 6.72
CA ILE A 40 26.50 -10.99 6.66
C ILE A 40 25.05 -11.46 6.49
N PRO A 41 24.07 -10.67 6.96
CA PRO A 41 22.66 -10.95 6.74
C PRO A 41 22.28 -11.00 5.26
N SER A 42 21.31 -11.86 4.94
CA SER A 42 20.83 -12.00 3.56
C SER A 42 20.12 -10.72 3.10
N PRO A 43 20.35 -10.28 1.84
CA PRO A 43 19.69 -9.10 1.29
C PRO A 43 18.18 -9.17 1.34
N GLN A 44 17.62 -10.36 1.12
CA GLN A 44 16.18 -10.58 1.15
C GLN A 44 15.60 -10.39 2.55
N ALA A 45 16.34 -10.72 3.61
CA ALA A 45 15.88 -10.49 4.98
C ALA A 45 15.85 -8.99 5.31
N VAL A 46 16.86 -8.24 4.87
CA VAL A 46 16.95 -6.78 5.05
C VAL A 46 15.83 -6.08 4.27
N GLU A 47 15.67 -6.41 2.99
CA GLU A 47 14.61 -5.89 2.13
C GLU A 47 13.22 -6.15 2.72
N ALA A 48 12.97 -7.38 3.20
CA ALA A 48 11.69 -7.74 3.79
C ALA A 48 11.31 -6.86 5.00
N ILE A 49 12.28 -6.50 5.85
CA ILE A 49 12.06 -5.60 6.98
C ILE A 49 11.60 -4.22 6.49
N TRP A 50 12.27 -3.67 5.47
CA TRP A 50 11.91 -2.36 4.91
C TRP A 50 10.55 -2.35 4.21
N LEU A 51 10.24 -3.38 3.44
CA LEU A 51 8.94 -3.49 2.77
C LEU A 51 7.82 -3.71 3.80
N LYS A 52 8.08 -4.48 4.86
CA LYS A 52 7.16 -4.67 5.98
C LYS A 52 6.91 -3.37 6.72
N LEU A 53 7.92 -2.52 6.91
CA LEU A 53 7.77 -1.18 7.50
C LEU A 53 6.77 -0.34 6.69
N ILE A 54 6.95 -0.26 5.36
CA ILE A 54 6.07 0.53 4.48
C ILE A 54 4.63 0.01 4.55
N ALA A 55 4.44 -1.31 4.46
CA ALA A 55 3.13 -1.94 4.51
C ALA A 55 2.44 -1.74 5.88
N ARG A 56 3.20 -1.79 6.97
CA ARG A 56 2.67 -1.54 8.32
C ARG A 56 2.23 -0.10 8.48
N LYS A 57 3.07 0.88 8.06
CA LYS A 57 2.69 2.30 8.07
C LYS A 57 1.43 2.54 7.23
N GLU A 58 1.36 1.96 6.04
CA GLU A 58 0.16 2.04 5.18
C GLU A 58 -1.10 1.61 5.94
N GLN A 59 -1.05 0.43 6.56
CA GLN A 59 -2.20 -0.12 7.28
C GLN A 59 -2.60 0.75 8.48
N GLU A 60 -1.66 1.14 9.32
CA GLU A 60 -1.94 1.92 10.53
C GLU A 60 -2.43 3.33 10.18
N PHE A 61 -1.88 3.96 9.12
CA PHE A 61 -2.34 5.26 8.63
C PHE A 61 -3.78 5.19 8.10
N ILE A 62 -4.11 4.16 7.31
CA ILE A 62 -5.48 3.93 6.80
C ILE A 62 -6.46 3.78 7.97
N GLN A 63 -6.09 2.99 8.98
CA GLN A 63 -6.95 2.77 10.15
C GLN A 63 -7.19 4.05 10.95
N GLU A 64 -6.13 4.83 11.18
CA GLU A 64 -6.22 6.08 11.92
C GLU A 64 -7.03 7.14 11.16
N LEU A 65 -6.80 7.27 9.84
CA LEU A 65 -7.58 8.16 8.98
C LEU A 65 -9.05 7.76 8.95
N ALA A 66 -9.36 6.48 8.74
CA ALA A 66 -10.73 6.01 8.73
C ALA A 66 -11.43 6.25 10.07
N SER A 67 -10.74 6.05 11.20
CA SER A 67 -11.27 6.33 12.54
C SER A 67 -11.54 7.83 12.75
N ALA A 68 -10.57 8.68 12.42
CA ALA A 68 -10.67 10.13 12.57
C ALA A 68 -11.79 10.71 11.69
N LEU A 69 -11.93 10.23 10.45
CA LEU A 69 -12.88 10.75 9.47
C LEU A 69 -14.31 10.21 9.67
N LYS A 70 -14.48 8.96 10.11
CA LYS A 70 -15.81 8.42 10.48
C LYS A 70 -16.45 9.16 11.65
N SER A 71 -15.65 9.70 12.57
CA SER A 71 -16.16 10.50 13.68
C SER A 71 -16.68 11.88 13.25
N ARG A 72 -16.49 12.25 11.97
CA ARG A 72 -16.80 13.57 11.44
C ARG A 72 -18.12 13.56 10.66
N THR A 73 -18.98 14.52 10.98
CA THR A 73 -20.24 14.80 10.27
C THR A 73 -20.07 15.79 9.11
N ALA A 74 -18.89 16.41 8.97
CA ALA A 74 -18.61 17.45 7.99
C ALA A 74 -17.44 17.07 7.05
N ILE A 75 -17.57 17.47 5.78
CA ILE A 75 -16.54 17.33 4.72
C ILE A 75 -15.26 18.09 5.14
N LEU A 76 -14.09 17.54 4.80
CA LEU A 76 -12.80 18.23 4.97
C LEU A 76 -12.74 19.50 4.15
N SER A 77 -12.26 20.58 4.77
CA SER A 77 -11.91 21.76 3.98
C SER A 77 -10.70 21.44 3.10
N LYS A 78 -10.58 22.13 1.97
CA LYS A 78 -9.46 21.98 1.04
C LYS A 78 -8.10 22.15 1.72
N ASN A 79 -7.99 23.07 2.66
CA ASN A 79 -6.75 23.30 3.41
C ASN A 79 -6.41 22.15 4.36
N GLU A 80 -7.41 21.57 5.03
CA GLU A 80 -7.21 20.41 5.89
C GLU A 80 -6.77 19.19 5.08
N ALA A 81 -7.42 18.93 3.95
CA ALA A 81 -7.07 17.84 3.05
C ALA A 81 -5.64 17.97 2.50
N SER A 82 -5.28 19.14 1.98
CA SER A 82 -3.94 19.42 1.47
C SER A 82 -2.86 19.31 2.55
N THR A 83 -3.19 19.66 3.80
CA THR A 83 -2.26 19.52 4.92
C THR A 83 -1.98 18.05 5.25
N VAL A 84 -3.02 17.21 5.23
CA VAL A 84 -2.87 15.77 5.48
C VAL A 84 -2.14 15.09 4.31
N GLU A 85 -2.46 15.47 3.07
CA GLU A 85 -1.76 15.03 1.86
C GLU A 85 -0.25 15.32 1.94
N GLY A 86 0.13 16.57 2.24
CA GLY A 86 1.54 16.96 2.33
C GLY A 86 2.30 16.19 3.41
N MET A 87 1.64 15.88 4.53
CA MET A 87 2.23 15.06 5.59
C MET A 87 2.45 13.61 5.14
N ILE A 88 1.48 13.01 4.45
CA ILE A 88 1.62 11.65 3.91
C ILE A 88 2.77 11.61 2.90
N ASP A 89 2.86 12.62 2.03
CA ASP A 89 3.93 12.71 1.05
C ASP A 89 5.31 12.84 1.71
N GLU A 90 5.42 13.62 2.79
CA GLU A 90 6.66 13.74 3.57
C GLU A 90 7.05 12.43 4.27
N ILE A 91 6.08 11.72 4.86
CA ILE A 91 6.36 10.48 5.60
C ILE A 91 6.76 9.32 4.69
N PHE A 92 6.16 9.28 3.50
CA PHE A 92 6.44 8.29 2.48
C PHE A 92 7.38 8.81 1.40
N ALA A 93 8.12 9.89 1.66
CA ALA A 93 9.06 10.45 0.69
C ALA A 93 10.16 9.45 0.33
N ASP A 94 10.49 9.35 -0.97
CA ASP A 94 11.39 8.31 -1.47
C ASP A 94 12.80 8.42 -0.86
N ASP A 95 13.31 9.64 -0.66
CA ASP A 95 14.60 9.93 -0.05
C ASP A 95 14.77 9.34 1.36
N ARG A 96 13.68 9.23 2.13
CA ARG A 96 13.70 8.59 3.45
C ARG A 96 14.00 7.09 3.41
N TYR A 97 13.85 6.41 2.29
CA TYR A 97 13.93 4.94 2.20
C TYR A 97 14.96 4.44 1.20
N LEU A 98 15.12 5.09 0.04
CA LEU A 98 15.86 4.50 -1.07
C LEU A 98 17.35 4.21 -0.79
N GLU A 99 17.97 4.92 0.15
CA GLU A 99 19.39 4.75 0.49
C GLU A 99 19.62 3.73 1.62
N ARG A 100 18.56 3.28 2.31
CA ARG A 100 18.68 2.45 3.52
C ARG A 100 19.38 1.11 3.27
N MET A 101 19.23 0.53 2.09
CA MET A 101 19.89 -0.73 1.74
C MET A 101 21.41 -0.56 1.58
N GLN A 102 21.81 0.50 0.88
CA GLN A 102 23.22 0.83 0.70
C GLN A 102 23.88 1.15 2.05
N ASP A 103 23.21 1.93 2.90
CA ASP A 103 23.73 2.29 4.21
C ASP A 103 23.86 1.10 5.15
N PHE A 104 22.87 0.19 5.15
CA PHE A 104 22.96 -1.06 5.90
C PHE A 104 24.21 -1.85 5.52
N TYR A 105 24.44 -2.08 4.23
CA TYR A 105 25.59 -2.87 3.77
C TYR A 105 26.93 -2.15 3.94
N ARG A 106 26.93 -0.81 3.90
CA ARG A 106 28.11 -0.01 4.23
C ARG A 106 28.53 -0.23 5.68
N GLU A 107 27.60 -0.19 6.63
CA GLU A 107 27.88 -0.45 8.04
C GLU A 107 28.26 -1.91 8.29
N MET A 108 27.58 -2.86 7.64
CA MET A 108 27.94 -4.28 7.70
C MET A 108 29.37 -4.55 7.21
N THR A 109 29.78 -3.89 6.12
CA THR A 109 31.13 -4.04 5.57
C THR A 109 32.18 -3.51 6.54
N LYS A 110 31.93 -2.36 7.18
CA LYS A 110 32.81 -1.83 8.23
C LYS A 110 32.95 -2.82 9.39
N LYS A 111 31.85 -3.42 9.84
CA LYS A 111 31.84 -4.43 10.91
C LYS A 111 32.60 -5.69 10.51
N ALA A 112 32.44 -6.15 9.26
CA ALA A 112 33.12 -7.33 8.74
C ALA A 112 34.65 -7.15 8.67
N LEU A 113 35.12 -5.99 8.22
CA LEU A 113 36.55 -5.66 8.11
C LEU A 113 37.31 -5.69 9.44
N ILE A 114 36.62 -5.56 10.58
CA ILE A 114 37.21 -5.70 11.92
C ILE A 114 37.66 -7.15 12.17
N HIS A 115 36.94 -8.13 11.64
CA HIS A 115 37.17 -9.55 11.88
C HIS A 115 37.88 -10.24 10.71
N GLU A 116 37.62 -9.81 9.48
CA GLU A 116 38.17 -10.36 8.26
C GLU A 116 38.76 -9.23 7.41
N SER A 117 40.07 -8.98 7.53
CA SER A 117 40.75 -7.88 6.83
C SER A 117 40.69 -7.96 5.29
N SER A 118 40.50 -9.16 4.74
CA SER A 118 40.31 -9.43 3.31
C SER A 118 38.85 -9.41 2.87
N PHE A 119 37.92 -9.04 3.75
CA PHE A 119 36.51 -9.02 3.43
C PHE A 119 36.25 -8.02 2.31
N ASP A 120 35.78 -8.53 1.17
CA ASP A 120 35.34 -7.73 0.05
C ASP A 120 33.93 -8.15 -0.37
N MET A 121 33.04 -7.16 -0.40
CA MET A 121 31.69 -7.32 -0.91
C MET A 121 31.71 -6.93 -2.38
N ASP A 122 31.47 -7.90 -3.26
CA ASP A 122 31.39 -7.68 -4.71
C ASP A 122 30.49 -6.49 -5.03
N THR A 123 31.11 -5.42 -5.51
CA THR A 123 30.46 -4.12 -5.79
C THR A 123 29.34 -4.25 -6.80
N LYS A 124 29.49 -5.11 -7.81
CA LYS A 124 28.46 -5.37 -8.82
C LYS A 124 27.26 -6.09 -8.21
N ARG A 125 27.52 -7.02 -7.30
CA ARG A 125 26.45 -7.70 -6.57
C ARG A 125 25.68 -6.73 -5.68
N LEU A 126 26.37 -5.82 -4.99
CA LEU A 126 25.72 -4.81 -4.16
C LEU A 126 24.86 -3.84 -5.00
N GLU A 127 25.35 -3.39 -6.15
CA GLU A 127 24.61 -2.53 -7.07
C GLU A 127 23.34 -3.20 -7.61
N LEU A 128 23.41 -4.49 -7.93
CA LEU A 128 22.23 -5.26 -8.36
C LEU A 128 21.19 -5.38 -7.22
N LEU A 129 21.65 -5.60 -5.99
CA LEU A 129 20.77 -5.70 -4.82
C LEU A 129 20.11 -4.34 -4.51
N ASP A 130 20.89 -3.26 -4.56
CA ASP A 130 20.40 -1.90 -4.34
C ASP A 130 19.37 -1.49 -5.40
N SER A 131 19.63 -1.75 -6.68
CA SER A 131 18.68 -1.46 -7.76
C SER A 131 17.36 -2.22 -7.61
N THR A 132 17.43 -3.50 -7.21
CA THR A 132 16.23 -4.33 -6.95
C THR A 132 15.44 -3.78 -5.76
N TYR A 133 16.13 -3.47 -4.66
CA TYR A 133 15.53 -2.86 -3.48
C TYR A 133 14.85 -1.53 -3.81
N ARG A 134 15.55 -0.62 -4.50
CA ARG A 134 15.01 0.70 -4.88
C ARG A 134 13.74 0.55 -5.70
N MET A 135 13.69 -0.39 -6.64
CA MET A 135 12.50 -0.67 -7.43
C MET A 135 11.34 -1.14 -6.55
N GLY A 136 11.59 -2.10 -5.65
CA GLY A 136 10.61 -2.62 -4.71
C GLY A 136 10.07 -1.55 -3.76
N ALA A 137 10.97 -0.80 -3.12
CA ALA A 137 10.65 0.29 -2.20
C ALA A 137 9.87 1.41 -2.90
N THR A 138 10.31 1.87 -4.07
CA THR A 138 9.58 2.91 -4.84
C THR A 138 8.16 2.47 -5.17
N ASN A 139 7.98 1.20 -5.57
CA ASN A 139 6.66 0.67 -5.88
C ASN A 139 5.78 0.56 -4.63
N ALA A 140 6.34 0.09 -3.52
CA ALA A 140 5.65 0.00 -2.24
C ALA A 140 5.22 1.38 -1.72
N LEU A 141 6.12 2.37 -1.75
CA LEU A 141 5.84 3.75 -1.34
C LEU A 141 4.75 4.38 -2.21
N ARG A 142 4.85 4.24 -3.54
CA ARG A 142 3.81 4.74 -4.46
C ARG A 142 2.45 4.11 -4.19
N LYS A 143 2.42 2.80 -3.94
CA LYS A 143 1.19 2.07 -3.60
C LYS A 143 0.63 2.57 -2.27
N ALA A 144 1.45 2.67 -1.23
CA ALA A 144 1.05 3.14 0.08
C ALA A 144 0.46 4.54 0.02
N ARG A 145 1.16 5.51 -0.59
CA ARG A 145 0.66 6.88 -0.80
C ARG A 145 -0.71 6.87 -1.48
N ARG A 146 -0.84 6.16 -2.61
CA ARG A 146 -2.11 6.07 -3.33
C ARG A 146 -3.23 5.51 -2.46
N ASN A 147 -2.97 4.44 -1.72
CA ASN A 147 -3.98 3.77 -0.91
C ASN A 147 -4.43 4.63 0.27
N ILE A 148 -3.50 5.28 0.96
CA ILE A 148 -3.79 6.19 2.07
C ILE A 148 -4.57 7.41 1.57
N LEU A 149 -4.15 8.03 0.46
CA LEU A 149 -4.83 9.18 -0.11
C LEU A 149 -6.23 8.85 -0.63
N ALA A 150 -6.43 7.63 -1.13
CA ALA A 150 -7.75 7.17 -1.58
C ALA A 150 -8.78 7.04 -0.44
N GLU A 151 -8.34 7.01 0.82
CA GLU A 151 -9.24 7.07 1.99
C GLU A 151 -9.69 8.52 2.30
N LEU A 152 -8.96 9.53 1.84
CA LEU A 152 -9.36 10.94 1.99
C LEU A 152 -10.40 11.38 0.96
N GLU A 153 -10.40 10.75 -0.23
CA GLU A 153 -11.23 11.11 -1.38
C GLU A 153 -12.74 11.24 -1.09
N PRO A 154 -13.39 10.34 -0.32
CA PRO A 154 -14.82 10.45 0.00
C PRO A 154 -15.15 11.68 0.86
N TYR A 155 -14.16 12.17 1.62
CA TYR A 155 -14.33 13.25 2.59
C TYR A 155 -13.93 14.62 2.03
N THR A 156 -13.49 14.69 0.77
CA THR A 156 -13.10 15.94 0.10
C THR A 156 -14.05 16.35 -1.02
N GLN A 157 -14.89 15.44 -1.54
CA GLN A 157 -15.86 15.73 -2.60
C GLN A 157 -17.28 15.96 -2.06
N PRO A 158 -17.96 17.07 -2.41
CA PRO A 158 -19.37 17.25 -2.12
C PRO A 158 -20.20 16.27 -2.96
N GLY A 159 -20.91 15.33 -2.31
CA GLY A 159 -21.78 14.36 -2.98
C GLY A 159 -21.23 12.95 -3.14
N ALA A 160 -20.16 12.58 -2.42
CA ALA A 160 -19.76 11.18 -2.29
C ALA A 160 -20.94 10.36 -1.73
N PRO A 161 -21.26 9.18 -2.30
CA PRO A 161 -22.41 8.39 -1.86
C PRO A 161 -22.28 8.08 -0.37
N ASP A 162 -23.39 8.24 0.37
CA ASP A 162 -23.49 8.14 1.83
C ASP A 162 -22.98 6.81 2.44
N ASP A 163 -22.62 5.83 1.61
CA ASP A 163 -22.08 4.54 2.02
C ASP A 163 -20.70 4.23 1.40
N PRO A 164 -19.60 4.80 1.95
CA PRO A 164 -18.23 4.43 1.57
C PRO A 164 -17.86 2.98 1.95
N GLY A 165 -18.75 2.26 2.65
CA GLY A 165 -18.55 0.89 3.11
C GLY A 165 -18.34 -0.10 1.97
N PHE A 166 -19.06 0.05 0.86
CA PHE A 166 -18.94 -0.86 -0.28
C PHE A 166 -17.60 -0.72 -1.00
N LEU A 167 -17.17 0.51 -1.33
CA LEU A 167 -15.92 0.75 -2.06
C LEU A 167 -14.68 0.39 -1.22
N SER A 168 -14.71 0.70 0.08
CA SER A 168 -13.63 0.33 1.00
C SER A 168 -13.53 -1.18 1.19
N GLN A 169 -14.67 -1.89 1.35
CA GLN A 169 -14.68 -3.35 1.39
C GLN A 169 -14.19 -3.97 0.08
N TRP A 170 -14.59 -3.41 -1.07
CA TRP A 170 -14.18 -3.91 -2.37
C TRP A 170 -12.68 -3.71 -2.62
N ARG A 171 -12.13 -2.54 -2.24
CA ARG A 171 -10.68 -2.28 -2.29
C ARG A 171 -9.91 -3.22 -1.36
N HIS A 172 -10.37 -3.39 -0.12
CA HIS A 172 -9.74 -4.29 0.85
C HIS A 172 -9.73 -5.75 0.33
N TYR A 173 -10.85 -6.21 -0.22
CA TYR A 173 -10.97 -7.52 -0.86
C TYR A 173 -10.02 -7.67 -2.07
N SER A 174 -9.93 -6.65 -2.92
CA SER A 174 -9.04 -6.67 -4.10
C SER A 174 -7.55 -6.65 -3.75
N ASN A 175 -7.17 -5.97 -2.66
CA ASN A 175 -5.78 -5.89 -2.21
C ASN A 175 -5.31 -7.20 -1.56
N LEU A 176 -6.20 -7.93 -0.89
CA LEU A 176 -5.89 -9.22 -0.26
C LEU A 176 -5.88 -10.39 -1.27
N SER A 177 -6.64 -10.30 -2.36
CA SER A 177 -6.71 -11.38 -3.35
C SER A 177 -6.92 -10.87 -4.79
N PRO A 178 -5.85 -10.44 -5.47
CA PRO A 178 -5.93 -9.82 -6.81
C PRO A 178 -6.49 -10.76 -7.87
N LEU A 179 -6.17 -12.05 -7.78
CA LEU A 179 -6.69 -13.06 -8.71
C LEU A 179 -8.20 -13.24 -8.56
N ARG A 180 -8.71 -13.23 -7.32
CA ARG A 180 -10.15 -13.34 -7.04
C ARG A 180 -10.89 -12.08 -7.49
N SER A 181 -10.33 -10.89 -7.30
CA SER A 181 -10.99 -9.66 -7.78
C SER A 181 -11.14 -9.67 -9.31
N ILE A 182 -10.11 -10.10 -10.05
CA ILE A 182 -10.20 -10.25 -11.52
C ILE A 182 -11.29 -11.25 -11.88
N THR A 183 -11.37 -12.40 -11.20
CA THR A 183 -12.43 -13.40 -11.48
C THR A 183 -13.82 -12.81 -11.22
N THR A 184 -13.96 -12.02 -10.14
CA THR A 184 -15.22 -11.40 -9.75
C THR A 184 -15.68 -10.37 -10.78
N VAL A 185 -14.76 -9.54 -11.30
CA VAL A 185 -15.05 -8.58 -12.38
C VAL A 185 -15.48 -9.29 -13.65
N VAL A 186 -14.77 -10.35 -14.04
CA VAL A 186 -15.14 -11.16 -15.22
C VAL A 186 -16.53 -11.77 -15.04
N LEU A 187 -16.83 -12.33 -13.86
CA LEU A 187 -18.14 -12.90 -13.56
C LEU A 187 -19.26 -11.85 -13.59
N LEU A 188 -19.02 -10.65 -13.05
CA LEU A 188 -19.96 -9.52 -13.09
C LEU A 188 -20.19 -9.03 -14.52
N SER A 189 -19.15 -8.98 -15.36
CA SER A 189 -19.30 -8.63 -16.78
C SER A 189 -20.09 -9.69 -17.55
N LEU A 190 -19.86 -10.97 -17.28
CA LEU A 190 -20.57 -12.09 -17.90
C LEU A 190 -22.03 -12.12 -17.49
N THR A 191 -22.32 -11.92 -16.21
CA THR A 191 -23.70 -11.85 -15.71
C THR A 191 -24.43 -10.62 -16.25
N SER A 192 -23.78 -9.47 -16.34
CA SER A 192 -24.36 -8.28 -16.98
C SER A 192 -24.65 -8.50 -18.46
N TYR A 193 -23.73 -9.15 -19.18
CA TYR A 193 -23.93 -9.49 -20.60
C TYR A 193 -25.06 -10.51 -20.77
N LEU A 194 -25.18 -11.49 -19.87
CA LEU A 194 -26.22 -12.50 -19.89
C LEU A 194 -27.60 -11.90 -19.57
N ILE A 195 -27.68 -10.95 -18.64
CA ILE A 195 -28.90 -10.17 -18.37
C ILE A 195 -29.28 -9.34 -19.60
N ALA A 196 -28.32 -8.64 -20.21
CA ALA A 196 -28.57 -7.87 -21.42
C ALA A 196 -29.08 -8.76 -22.56
N ALA A 197 -28.46 -9.93 -22.77
CA ALA A 197 -28.87 -10.91 -23.78
C ALA A 197 -30.29 -11.43 -23.52
N ILE A 198 -30.67 -11.69 -22.26
CA ILE A 198 -32.02 -12.09 -21.89
C ILE A 198 -33.02 -10.96 -22.19
N ILE A 199 -32.72 -9.71 -21.82
CA ILE A 199 -33.60 -8.57 -22.09
C ILE A 199 -33.80 -8.35 -23.59
N THR A 200 -32.75 -8.53 -24.40
CA THR A 200 -32.81 -8.40 -25.86
C THR A 200 -33.35 -9.62 -26.58
N SER A 201 -33.62 -10.72 -25.86
CA SER A 201 -34.14 -11.95 -26.48
C SER A 201 -35.60 -11.79 -26.85
N GLU A 202 -35.96 -12.27 -28.04
CA GLU A 202 -37.35 -12.26 -28.56
C GLU A 202 -38.32 -13.00 -27.63
N THR A 203 -37.82 -13.98 -26.86
CA THR A 203 -38.61 -14.73 -25.89
C THR A 203 -39.01 -13.87 -24.69
N PHE A 204 -38.13 -12.99 -24.19
CA PHE A 204 -38.44 -12.06 -23.10
C PHE A 204 -39.32 -10.90 -23.58
N GLN A 205 -39.06 -10.40 -24.80
CA GLN A 205 -39.90 -9.39 -25.44
C GLN A 205 -41.34 -9.89 -25.67
N GLY A 206 -41.51 -11.11 -26.20
CA GLY A 206 -42.83 -11.73 -26.35
C GLY A 206 -43.54 -12.04 -25.03
N LEU A 207 -42.79 -12.21 -23.93
CA LEU A 207 -43.33 -12.40 -22.58
C LEU A 207 -43.80 -11.06 -21.99
N LEU A 208 -43.06 -9.97 -22.20
CA LEU A 208 -43.46 -8.60 -21.84
C LEU A 208 -44.71 -8.14 -22.61
N GLU A 209 -44.79 -8.44 -23.90
CA GLU A 209 -45.98 -8.16 -24.73
C GLU A 209 -47.22 -8.90 -24.21
N ARG A 210 -47.05 -10.15 -23.74
CA ARG A 210 -48.13 -10.94 -23.10
C ARG A 210 -48.64 -10.33 -21.79
N PHE A 211 -47.82 -9.56 -21.08
CA PHE A 211 -48.22 -8.82 -19.88
C PHE A 211 -48.64 -7.38 -20.18
N GLY A 212 -48.77 -6.99 -21.45
CA GLY A 212 -49.29 -5.69 -21.88
C GLY A 212 -48.26 -4.55 -21.87
N TRP A 213 -46.97 -4.88 -21.72
CA TRP A 213 -45.89 -3.90 -21.78
C TRP A 213 -45.33 -3.90 -23.20
N SER A 214 -45.88 -3.09 -24.09
CA SER A 214 -45.22 -2.84 -25.37
C SER A 214 -44.05 -1.88 -25.15
N ALA A 215 -42.85 -2.31 -25.49
CA ALA A 215 -41.75 -1.38 -25.70
C ALA A 215 -42.07 -0.61 -26.99
N GLY A 216 -42.86 0.45 -26.87
CA GLY A 216 -43.15 1.35 -27.97
C GLY A 216 -41.83 1.84 -28.57
N THR A 217 -41.57 1.44 -29.81
CA THR A 217 -40.55 2.07 -30.64
C THR A 217 -41.02 3.47 -30.97
N GLY A 218 -40.65 4.44 -30.12
CA GLY A 218 -40.77 5.85 -30.44
C GLY A 218 -39.84 6.17 -31.61
N LEU A 219 -40.42 6.26 -32.80
CA LEU A 219 -39.96 7.14 -33.88
C LEU A 219 -40.62 8.51 -33.69
#